data_AF-H8FN71-F1
#
_entry.id   AF-H8FN71-F1
#
_cell.length_a   1.000
_cell.length_b   1.000
_cell.length_c   1.000
_cell.angle_alpha   90.00
_cell.angle_beta   90.00
_cell.angle_gamma   90.00
#
_symmetry.space_group_name_H-M   'P 1'
#
loop_
_entity.id
_entity.type
_entity.pdbx_description
1 polymer ?
#
loop_
_entity_poly.entity_id
_entity_poly.type
_entity_poly.pdbx_seq_one_letter_code
_entity_poly.pdbx_strand_id
1 'polypeptide(L)'
;MFQSSPHVERQRLRRTGDRAVTIGCVIWLVASGWLFFGTVPPEIVDNHTSKAMQQRMRVCEGTFQQRFECKQAFLLSGERWGFAVAINRLMLMCAPAVTAWIVWSILRRRIA
;
A
#
# COMPACT_ATOMS: atom_id res chain seq x y z
N MET A 1 16.57 6.92 -48.21
CA MET A 1 16.91 6.59 -46.81
C MET A 1 16.48 7.79 -45.96
N PHE A 2 15.34 7.71 -45.29
CA PHE A 2 14.81 8.86 -44.53
C PHE A 2 15.61 9.00 -43.24
N GLN A 3 16.44 10.04 -43.19
CA GLN A 3 17.20 10.43 -42.00
C GLN A 3 16.22 11.08 -41.02
N SER A 4 15.57 10.25 -40.20
CA SER A 4 14.73 10.73 -39.10
C SER A 4 15.56 11.62 -38.19
N SER A 5 15.16 12.89 -38.06
CA SER A 5 15.91 13.85 -37.24
C SER A 5 16.03 13.34 -35.80
N PRO A 6 17.22 13.44 -35.17
CA PRO A 6 17.48 12.88 -33.83
C PRO A 6 16.52 13.44 -32.75
N HIS A 7 15.94 14.61 -32.97
CA HIS A 7 14.92 15.20 -32.10
C HIS A 7 13.59 14.42 -32.09
N VAL A 8 13.17 13.88 -33.24
CA VAL A 8 11.91 13.13 -33.37
C VAL A 8 12.03 11.78 -32.65
N GLU A 9 13.19 11.13 -32.75
CA GLU A 9 13.45 9.85 -32.10
C GLU A 9 13.51 10.00 -30.57
N ARG A 10 14.17 11.04 -30.05
CA ARG A 10 14.16 11.38 -28.61
C ARG A 10 12.75 11.68 -28.08
N GLN A 11 11.93 12.40 -28.84
CA GLN A 11 10.54 12.65 -28.45
C GLN A 11 9.70 11.36 -28.41
N ARG A 12 9.93 10.45 -29.37
CA ARG A 12 9.23 9.15 -29.43
C ARG A 12 9.63 8.24 -28.27
N LEU A 13 10.92 8.19 -27.92
CA LEU A 13 11.42 7.44 -26.77
C LEU A 13 10.83 7.98 -25.46
N ARG A 14 10.76 9.30 -25.30
CA ARG A 14 10.10 9.94 -24.14
C ARG A 14 8.63 9.53 -24.02
N ARG A 15 7.83 9.71 -25.09
CA ARG A 15 6.40 9.33 -25.07
C ARG A 15 6.18 7.85 -24.79
N THR A 16 7.05 6.99 -25.33
CA THR A 16 6.92 5.53 -25.15
C THR A 16 7.27 5.14 -23.72
N GLY A 17 8.35 5.67 -23.16
CA GLY A 17 8.72 5.40 -21.77
C GLY A 17 7.76 6.01 -20.76
N ASP A 18 7.16 7.17 -21.06
CA ASP A 18 6.09 7.75 -20.24
C ASP A 18 4.91 6.79 -20.12
N ARG A 19 4.44 6.28 -21.26
CA ARG A 19 3.35 5.30 -21.28
C ARG A 19 3.73 4.00 -20.58
N ALA A 20 4.93 3.48 -20.81
CA ALA A 20 5.40 2.24 -20.20
C ALA A 20 5.46 2.35 -18.67
N VAL A 21 6.02 3.44 -18.14
CA VAL A 21 6.13 3.66 -16.69
C VAL A 21 4.75 3.88 -16.07
N THR A 22 3.88 4.68 -16.70
CA THR A 22 2.52 4.88 -16.20
C THR A 22 1.73 3.56 -16.15
N ILE A 23 1.77 2.76 -17.23
CA ILE A 23 1.08 1.47 -17.27
C ILE A 23 1.67 0.52 -16.22
N GLY A 24 3.00 0.46 -16.09
CA GLY A 24 3.67 -0.36 -15.08
C GLY A 24 3.24 0.01 -13.65
N CYS A 25 3.19 1.31 -13.32
CA CYS A 25 2.72 1.77 -12.01
C CYS A 25 1.25 1.43 -11.76
N VAL A 26 0.39 1.60 -12.76
CA VAL A 26 -1.04 1.27 -12.63
C VAL A 26 -1.23 -0.24 -12.40
N ILE A 27 -0.57 -1.08 -13.20
CA ILE A 27 -0.62 -2.54 -13.04
C ILE A 27 -0.11 -2.94 -11.65
N TRP A 28 1.00 -2.34 -11.20
CA TRP A 28 1.56 -2.62 -9.88
C TRP A 28 0.59 -2.27 -8.76
N LEU A 29 -0.02 -1.08 -8.79
CA LEU A 29 -0.98 -0.65 -7.78
C LEU A 29 -2.24 -1.53 -7.78
N VAL A 30 -2.75 -1.92 -8.95
CA VAL A 30 -3.91 -2.83 -9.04
C VAL A 30 -3.56 -4.22 -8.50
N ALA A 31 -2.41 -4.79 -8.90
CA ALA A 31 -1.99 -6.11 -8.47
C ALA A 31 -1.68 -6.16 -6.97
N SER A 32 -0.94 -5.17 -6.45
CA SER A 32 -0.65 -5.07 -5.01
C SER A 32 -1.92 -4.80 -4.21
N GLY A 33 -2.81 -3.92 -4.68
CA GLY A 33 -4.12 -3.71 -4.09
C GLY A 33 -4.92 -5.02 -4.01
N TRP A 34 -4.94 -5.81 -5.08
CA TRP A 34 -5.59 -7.11 -5.10
C TRP A 34 -4.94 -8.13 -4.16
N LEU A 35 -3.61 -8.17 -4.06
CA LEU A 35 -2.91 -9.06 -3.13
C LEU A 35 -3.10 -8.67 -1.65
N PHE A 36 -3.23 -7.38 -1.35
CA PHE A 36 -3.40 -6.91 0.03
C PHE A 36 -4.86 -6.84 0.48
N PHE A 37 -5.80 -6.63 -0.44
CA PHE A 37 -7.23 -6.45 -0.15
C PHE A 37 -8.15 -7.52 -0.75
N GLY A 38 -7.77 -8.15 -1.86
CA GLY A 38 -8.58 -9.19 -2.53
C GLY A 38 -8.44 -10.58 -1.92
N THR A 39 -7.31 -10.89 -1.26
CA THR A 39 -7.10 -12.14 -0.52
C THR A 39 -7.33 -11.99 0.98
N VAL A 40 -8.11 -10.98 1.39
CA VAL A 40 -8.47 -10.81 2.80
C VAL A 40 -9.52 -11.88 3.12
N PRO A 41 -9.21 -12.91 3.93
CA PRO A 41 -10.22 -13.84 4.39
C PRO A 41 -11.33 -13.04 5.09
N PRO A 42 -12.61 -13.41 4.92
CA PRO A 42 -13.74 -12.66 5.47
C PRO A 42 -13.65 -12.40 6.99
N GLU A 43 -12.82 -13.15 7.71
CA GLU A 43 -12.54 -12.96 9.14
C GLU A 43 -11.75 -11.69 9.51
N ILE A 44 -11.09 -11.00 8.55
CA ILE A 44 -10.29 -9.79 8.84
C ILE A 44 -11.05 -8.50 8.48
N VAL A 45 -12.14 -8.61 7.72
CA VAL A 45 -13.09 -7.50 7.51
C VAL A 45 -14.08 -7.37 8.69
N ASP A 46 -13.96 -8.23 9.71
CA ASP A 46 -14.59 -8.08 11.03
C ASP A 46 -13.84 -7.02 11.85
N ASN A 47 -14.04 -5.78 11.44
CA ASN A 47 -13.90 -4.56 12.23
C ASN A 47 -14.35 -4.80 13.68
N HIS A 48 -13.43 -4.75 14.65
CA HIS A 48 -13.68 -4.65 16.09
C HIS A 48 -14.43 -5.81 16.81
N THR A 49 -15.07 -6.73 16.09
CA THR A 49 -15.80 -7.91 16.61
C THR A 49 -15.13 -9.25 16.33
N SER A 50 -13.89 -9.26 15.84
CA SER A 50 -13.22 -10.52 15.52
C SER A 50 -13.18 -11.45 16.75
N LYS A 51 -13.45 -12.75 16.51
CA LYS A 51 -13.49 -13.77 17.57
C LYS A 51 -12.19 -13.79 18.37
N ALA A 52 -11.06 -13.46 17.75
CA ALA A 52 -9.76 -13.32 18.42
C ALA A 52 -9.71 -12.18 19.46
N MET A 53 -10.36 -11.04 19.20
CA MET A 53 -10.46 -9.93 20.16
C MET A 53 -11.46 -10.27 21.27
N GLN A 54 -12.58 -10.92 20.93
CA GLN A 54 -13.55 -11.43 21.93
C GLN A 54 -12.93 -12.50 22.84
N GLN A 55 -12.07 -13.37 22.30
CA GLN A 55 -11.38 -14.41 23.07
C GLN A 55 -10.42 -13.80 24.09
N ARG A 56 -9.76 -12.68 23.76
CA ARG A 56 -8.89 -11.92 24.68
C ARG A 56 -9.69 -11.08 25.69
N MET A 57 -10.90 -10.61 25.33
CA MET A 57 -11.80 -9.95 26.27
C MET A 57 -12.39 -10.90 27.32
N ARG A 58 -12.52 -12.20 27.04
CA ARG A 58 -12.95 -13.21 28.03
C ARG A 58 -11.96 -13.41 29.17
N VAL A 59 -10.69 -13.05 28.98
CA VAL A 59 -9.65 -13.15 30.02
C VAL A 59 -9.80 -12.04 31.07
N CYS A 60 -10.53 -10.96 30.76
CA CYS A 60 -10.83 -9.87 31.68
C CYS A 60 -12.18 -10.10 32.38
N GLU A 61 -12.21 -11.02 33.33
CA GLU A 61 -13.30 -11.17 34.29
C GLU A 61 -12.97 -10.44 35.60
N GLY A 62 -13.91 -9.61 36.08
CA GLY A 62 -13.69 -8.72 37.23
C GLY A 62 -14.76 -7.62 37.32
N THR A 63 -14.54 -6.66 38.22
CA THR A 63 -15.47 -5.54 38.46
C THR A 63 -15.65 -4.66 37.21
N PHE A 64 -16.75 -3.90 37.14
CA PHE A 64 -17.10 -3.09 35.96
C PHE A 64 -15.95 -2.15 35.51
N GLN A 65 -15.23 -1.59 36.49
CA GLN A 65 -14.09 -0.69 36.27
C GLN A 65 -12.89 -1.40 35.63
N GLN A 66 -12.52 -2.58 36.14
CA GLN A 66 -11.40 -3.37 35.62
C GLN A 66 -11.63 -3.85 34.18
N ARG A 67 -12.89 -4.19 33.85
CA ARG A 67 -13.28 -4.52 32.47
C ARG A 67 -13.17 -3.34 31.52
N PHE A 68 -13.46 -2.13 31.98
CA PHE A 68 -13.31 -0.91 31.17
C PHE A 68 -11.84 -0.61 30.87
N GLU A 69 -10.98 -0.62 31.89
CA GLU A 69 -9.56 -0.34 31.73
C GLU A 69 -8.85 -1.41 30.88
N CYS A 70 -9.16 -2.69 31.09
CA CYS A 70 -8.62 -3.76 30.25
C CYS A 70 -9.03 -3.61 28.78
N LYS A 71 -10.30 -3.26 28.49
CA LYS A 71 -10.76 -3.04 27.12
C LYS A 71 -10.09 -1.83 26.46
N GLN A 72 -9.91 -0.72 27.19
CA GLN A 72 -9.20 0.45 26.68
C GLN A 72 -7.72 0.14 26.38
N ALA A 73 -7.03 -0.57 27.27
CA ALA A 73 -5.63 -0.95 27.04
C ALA A 73 -5.48 -1.87 25.80
N PHE A 74 -6.46 -2.76 25.58
CA PHE A 74 -6.49 -3.60 24.37
C PHE A 74 -6.77 -2.81 23.10
N LEU A 75 -7.65 -1.81 23.15
CA LEU A 75 -7.93 -0.93 22.00
C LEU A 75 -6.71 -0.08 21.65
N LEU A 76 -6.06 0.55 22.64
CA LEU A 76 -4.85 1.35 22.42
C LEU A 76 -3.67 0.51 21.93
N SER A 77 -3.50 -0.71 22.43
CA SER A 77 -2.43 -1.61 21.97
C SER A 77 -2.73 -2.21 20.59
N GLY A 78 -3.99 -2.51 20.29
CA GLY A 78 -4.44 -2.99 18.98
C GLY A 78 -4.29 -1.94 17.87
N GLU A 79 -4.64 -0.68 18.13
CA GLU A 79 -4.49 0.41 17.17
C GLU A 79 -3.03 0.67 16.79
N ARG A 80 -2.11 0.61 17.75
CA ARG A 80 -0.69 0.91 17.50
C ARG A 80 -0.03 -0.12 16.57
N TRP A 81 -0.37 -1.39 16.71
CA TRP A 81 0.11 -2.45 15.82
C TRP A 81 -0.66 -2.47 14.49
N GLY A 82 -1.97 -2.21 14.50
CA GLY A 82 -2.78 -2.09 13.28
C GLY A 82 -2.33 -0.96 12.37
N PHE A 83 -2.02 0.21 12.94
CA PHE A 83 -1.50 1.37 12.22
C PHE A 83 -0.13 1.10 11.59
N ALA A 84 0.79 0.48 12.33
CA ALA A 84 2.11 0.12 11.81
C ALA A 84 2.02 -0.89 10.65
N VAL A 85 1.13 -1.88 10.75
CA VAL A 85 0.87 -2.85 9.68
C VAL A 85 0.23 -2.17 8.46
N ALA A 86 -0.71 -1.24 8.67
CA ALA A 86 -1.32 -0.49 7.59
C ALA A 86 -0.31 0.40 6.85
N ILE A 87 0.55 1.12 7.58
CA ILE A 87 1.65 1.90 7.00
C ILE A 87 2.60 1.00 6.22
N ASN A 88 2.98 -0.15 6.77
CA ASN A 88 3.90 -1.07 6.11
C ASN A 88 3.33 -1.57 4.78
N ARG A 89 2.04 -1.92 4.75
CA ARG A 89 1.33 -2.30 3.52
C ARG A 89 1.23 -1.15 2.51
N LEU A 90 0.95 0.07 2.99
CA LEU A 90 0.92 1.27 2.15
C LEU A 90 2.30 1.56 1.53
N MET A 91 3.37 1.43 2.32
CA MET A 91 4.75 1.57 1.86
C MET A 91 5.09 0.52 0.79
N LEU A 92 4.77 -0.76 1.02
CA LEU A 92 5.00 -1.83 0.05
C LEU A 92 4.24 -1.61 -1.26
N MET A 93 3.02 -1.06 -1.18
CA MET A 93 2.18 -0.76 -2.34
C MET A 93 2.73 0.44 -3.13
N CYS A 94 3.04 1.54 -2.45
CA CYS A 94 3.37 2.82 -3.08
C CYS A 94 4.86 2.99 -3.41
N ALA A 95 5.78 2.45 -2.60
CA ALA A 95 7.22 2.69 -2.77
C ALA A 95 7.76 2.26 -4.14
N PRO A 96 7.35 1.12 -4.73
CA PRO A 96 7.84 0.72 -6.06
C PRO A 96 7.34 1.65 -7.17
N ALA A 97 6.08 2.09 -7.10
CA ALA A 97 5.50 3.02 -8.07
C ALA A 97 6.14 4.42 -7.98
N VAL A 98 6.37 4.91 -6.76
CA VAL A 98 7.01 6.20 -6.51
C VAL A 98 8.48 6.19 -6.96
N THR A 99 9.23 5.14 -6.63
CA THR A 99 10.64 5.03 -7.04
C THR A 99 10.77 4.90 -8.55
N ALA A 100 9.94 4.10 -9.21
CA ALA A 100 9.90 4.00 -10.68
C ALA A 100 9.61 5.36 -11.33
N TRP A 101 8.68 6.13 -10.78
CA TRP A 101 8.34 7.45 -11.29
C TRP A 101 9.47 8.47 -11.10
N ILE A 102 10.13 8.47 -9.94
CA ILE A 102 11.30 9.32 -9.66
C ILE A 102 12.44 8.98 -10.62
N VAL A 103 12.82 7.71 -10.74
CA VAL A 103 13.90 7.26 -11.63
C VAL A 103 13.59 7.66 -13.08
N TRP A 104 12.36 7.45 -13.53
CA TRP A 104 11.94 7.87 -14.87
C TRP A 104 12.02 9.39 -15.07
N SER A 105 11.60 10.18 -14.08
CA SER A 105 11.69 11.64 -14.16
C SER A 105 13.13 12.15 -14.31
N ILE A 106 14.09 11.48 -13.64
CA ILE A 106 15.52 11.78 -13.74
C ILE A 106 16.03 11.36 -15.14
N LEU A 107 15.67 10.17 -15.60
CA LEU A 107 16.06 9.67 -16.93
C LEU A 107 15.53 10.58 -18.05
N ARG A 108 14.27 11.01 -17.96
CA ARG A 108 13.64 11.90 -18.94
C ARG A 108 14.35 13.24 -19.03
N ARG A 109 14.91 13.75 -17.92
CA ARG A 109 15.73 14.97 -17.90
C ARG A 109 17.08 14.78 -18.56
N ARG A 110 17.68 13.58 -18.50
CA ARG A 110 18.97 13.27 -19.15
C ARG A 110 18.87 12.96 -20.65
N ILE A 111 17.68 12.56 -21.12
CA ILE A 111 17.39 12.34 -22.55
C ILE A 111 17.09 13.68 -23.28
N ALA A 112 16.80 14.75 -22.53
CA ALA A 112 16.68 16.11 -23.07
C ALA A 112 18.04 16.58 -23.60
#